data_AF-A0A2U2S902-F1
#
_entry.id   AF-A0A2U2S902-F1
#
_cell.length_a   1.000
_cell.length_b   1.000
_cell.length_c   1.000
_cell.angle_alpha   90.00
_cell.angle_beta   90.00
_cell.angle_gamma   90.00
#
_symmetry.space_group_name_H-M   'P 1'
#
loop_
_entity.id
_entity.type
_entity.pdbx_description
1 polymer ?
#
loop_
_entity_poly.entity_id
_entity_poly.type
_entity_poly.pdbx_seq_one_letter_code
_entity_poly.pdbx_strand_id
1 'polypeptide(L)'
;MTLHSHTHDMSCQQLLASIGDYVEGDLAPELCQEIERHLAACDHCRVVVDTLNKTITLYHASAHETEVPSEVRGRLFQVLKLDNLREKKS
;
A
#
# COMPACT_ATOMS: atom_id res chain seq x y z
N MET A 1 10.64 -14.01 20.15
CA MET A 1 9.37 -13.83 19.42
C MET A 1 8.30 -14.58 20.19
N THR A 2 7.44 -13.86 20.91
CA THR A 2 6.43 -14.47 21.78
C THR A 2 5.33 -15.10 20.93
N LEU A 3 5.06 -16.39 21.10
CA LEU A 3 3.91 -17.07 20.48
C LEU A 3 2.62 -16.39 20.99
N HIS A 4 1.96 -15.65 20.11
CA HIS A 4 0.61 -15.16 20.35
C HIS A 4 -0.37 -16.17 19.75
N SER A 5 -1.07 -16.91 20.62
CA SER A 5 -2.15 -17.82 20.22
C SER A 5 -3.45 -17.04 20.06
N HIS A 6 -3.91 -16.91 18.83
CA HIS A 6 -5.23 -16.38 18.49
C HIS A 6 -6.01 -17.43 17.68
N THR A 7 -7.30 -17.59 17.96
CA THR A 7 -8.20 -18.48 17.22
C THR A 7 -9.00 -17.66 16.20
N HIS A 8 -8.46 -17.53 14.99
CA HIS A 8 -9.14 -16.96 13.83
C HIS A 8 -8.91 -17.88 12.62
N ASP A 9 -9.80 -17.82 11.63
CA ASP A 9 -9.73 -18.65 10.40
C ASP A 9 -8.35 -18.54 9.71
N MET A 10 -7.80 -17.32 9.70
CA MET A 10 -6.42 -17.04 9.33
C MET A 10 -5.56 -16.77 10.57
N SER A 11 -4.38 -17.39 10.64
CA SER A 11 -3.37 -17.12 11.67
C SER A 11 -2.56 -15.84 11.39
N CYS A 12 -1.99 -15.24 12.43
CA CYS A 12 -1.07 -14.10 12.28
C CYS A 12 0.16 -14.44 11.43
N GLN A 13 0.63 -15.70 11.45
CA GLN A 13 1.74 -16.16 10.60
C GLN A 13 1.36 -16.16 9.12
N GLN A 14 0.14 -16.57 8.78
CA GLN A 14 -0.36 -16.50 7.40
C GLN A 14 -0.49 -15.05 6.94
N LEU A 15 -1.03 -14.16 7.78
CA LEU A 15 -1.06 -12.73 7.47
C LEU A 15 0.34 -12.18 7.20
N LEU A 16 1.30 -12.46 8.09
CA LEU A 16 2.68 -12.00 7.96
C LEU A 16 3.36 -12.54 6.70
N ALA A 17 3.03 -13.76 6.27
CA ALA A 17 3.55 -14.33 5.04
C ALA A 17 3.00 -13.61 3.78
N SER A 18 1.77 -13.11 3.84
CA SER A 18 1.10 -12.41 2.74
C SER A 18 1.12 -10.87 2.84
N ILE A 19 1.80 -10.31 3.85
CA ILE A 19 1.70 -8.88 4.17
C ILE A 19 2.29 -7.99 3.08
N GLY A 20 3.33 -8.45 2.38
CA GLY A 20 3.95 -7.73 1.25
C GLY A 20 2.97 -7.57 0.10
N ASP A 21 2.49 -8.69 -0.43
CA ASP A 21 1.51 -8.73 -1.51
C ASP A 21 0.23 -7.93 -1.15
N TYR A 22 -0.19 -7.98 0.13
CA TYR A 22 -1.33 -7.21 0.62
C TYR A 22 -1.11 -5.70 0.54
N VAL A 23 0.04 -5.19 1.00
CA VAL A 23 0.33 -3.73 0.94
C VAL A 23 0.62 -3.25 -0.48
N GLU A 24 1.07 -4.13 -1.37
CA GLU A 24 1.27 -3.85 -2.79
C GLU A 24 -0.04 -3.93 -3.60
N GLY A 25 -1.09 -4.50 -3.03
CA GLY A 25 -2.39 -4.66 -3.70
C GLY A 25 -2.41 -5.77 -4.77
N ASP A 26 -1.48 -6.72 -4.71
CA ASP A 26 -1.32 -7.83 -5.66
C ASP A 26 -1.90 -9.15 -5.14
N LEU A 27 -2.91 -9.08 -4.26
CA LEU A 27 -3.61 -10.24 -3.73
C LEU A 27 -4.96 -10.46 -4.41
N ALA A 28 -5.34 -11.74 -4.50
CA ALA A 28 -6.68 -12.13 -4.91
C ALA A 28 -7.74 -11.51 -3.97
N PRO A 29 -8.89 -11.03 -4.49
CA PRO A 29 -9.90 -10.35 -3.69
C PRO A 29 -10.39 -11.15 -2.48
N GLU A 30 -10.45 -12.48 -2.60
CA GLU A 30 -10.88 -13.39 -1.54
C GLU A 30 -9.90 -13.38 -0.37
N LEU A 31 -8.60 -13.34 -0.66
CA LEU A 31 -7.54 -13.32 0.35
C LEU A 31 -7.43 -11.94 1.01
N CYS A 32 -7.63 -10.86 0.25
CA CYS A 32 -7.76 -9.51 0.83
C CYS A 32 -8.86 -9.45 1.89
N GLN A 33 -10.05 -10.01 1.59
CA GLN A 33 -11.16 -10.04 2.55
C GLN A 33 -10.83 -10.86 3.80
N GLU A 34 -10.09 -11.96 3.66
CA GLU A 34 -9.65 -12.77 4.80
C GLU A 34 -8.67 -12.02 5.70
N ILE A 35 -7.70 -11.32 5.10
CA ILE A 35 -6.79 -10.43 5.82
C ILE A 35 -7.55 -9.32 6.53
N GLU A 36 -8.50 -8.67 5.87
CA GLU A 36 -9.34 -7.63 6.48
C GLU A 36 -10.15 -8.15 7.68
N ARG A 37 -10.75 -9.34 7.57
CA ARG A 37 -11.43 -9.99 8.70
C ARG A 37 -10.49 -10.25 9.87
N HIS A 38 -9.27 -10.71 9.61
CA HIS A 38 -8.27 -10.91 10.65
C HIS A 38 -7.85 -9.58 11.30
N LEU A 39 -7.59 -8.56 10.50
CA LEU A 39 -7.24 -7.22 10.99
C LEU A 39 -8.36 -6.59 11.81
N ALA A 40 -9.62 -6.91 11.54
CA ALA A 40 -10.75 -6.48 12.36
C ALA A 40 -10.73 -7.11 13.77
N ALA A 41 -10.25 -8.34 13.90
CA ALA A 41 -10.28 -9.11 15.14
C ALA A 41 -8.94 -9.15 15.92
N CYS A 42 -7.83 -8.73 15.31
CA CYS A 42 -6.49 -8.80 15.90
C CYS A 42 -5.79 -7.44 15.94
N ASP A 43 -5.76 -6.82 17.11
CA ASP A 43 -5.08 -5.53 17.32
C ASP A 43 -3.57 -5.62 17.08
N HIS A 44 -2.94 -6.75 17.37
CA HIS A 44 -1.50 -6.94 17.14
C HIS A 44 -1.15 -6.84 15.65
N CYS A 45 -1.86 -7.57 14.80
CA CYS A 45 -1.65 -7.51 13.36
C CYS A 45 -2.04 -6.16 12.78
N ARG A 46 -3.05 -5.47 13.34
CA ARG A 46 -3.35 -4.09 12.95
C ARG A 46 -2.17 -3.15 13.19
N VAL A 47 -1.55 -3.22 14.36
CA VAL A 47 -0.34 -2.43 14.67
C VAL A 47 0.81 -2.76 13.72
N VAL A 48 0.99 -4.04 13.37
CA VAL A 48 2.01 -4.47 12.40
C VAL A 48 1.77 -3.84 11.03
N VAL A 49 0.56 -3.98 10.47
CA VAL A 49 0.19 -3.42 9.16
C VAL A 49 0.30 -1.90 9.17
N ASP A 50 -0.20 -1.23 10.20
CA ASP A 50 -0.10 0.23 10.34
C ASP A 50 1.35 0.71 10.37
N THR A 51 2.23 -0.03 11.06
CA THR A 51 3.66 0.31 11.16
C THR A 51 4.36 0.11 9.82
N LEU A 52 4.03 -0.95 9.09
CA LEU A 52 4.54 -1.18 7.74
C LEU A 52 4.10 -0.07 6.78
N ASN A 53 2.82 0.29 6.77
CA ASN A 53 2.28 1.38 5.95
C ASN A 53 2.94 2.73 6.27
N LYS A 54 3.20 3.03 7.54
CA LYS A 54 3.97 4.22 7.94
C LYS A 54 5.40 4.18 7.40
N THR A 55 6.05 3.02 7.45
CA THR A 55 7.39 2.84 6.90
C THR A 55 7.41 3.10 5.39
N ILE A 56 6.45 2.54 4.65
CA ILE A 56 6.26 2.79 3.21
C ILE A 56 6.07 4.29 2.94
N THR A 57 5.18 4.93 3.70
CA THR A 57 4.90 6.37 3.58
C THR A 57 6.15 7.22 3.79
N LEU A 58 6.95 6.92 4.82
CA LEU A 58 8.20 7.63 5.09
C LEU A 58 9.21 7.44 3.96
N TYR A 59 9.32 6.23 3.40
CA TYR A 59 10.18 5.99 2.24
C TYR A 59 9.74 6.82 1.04
N HIS A 60 8.45 6.83 0.70
CA HIS A 60 7.93 7.67 -0.38
C HIS A 60 8.17 9.16 -0.15
N ALA A 61 8.02 9.65 1.08
CA ALA A 61 8.27 11.05 1.41
C ALA A 61 9.75 11.43 1.39
N SER A 62 10.64 10.49 1.71
CA SER A 62 12.10 10.69 1.71
C SER A 62 12.74 10.48 0.33
N ALA A 63 12.04 9.80 -0.58
CA ALA A 63 12.48 9.63 -1.96
C ALA A 63 12.63 11.03 -2.57
N HIS A 64 13.83 11.33 -3.07
CA HIS A 64 14.04 12.59 -3.78
C HIS A 64 13.07 12.63 -4.97
N GLU A 65 12.34 13.74 -5.10
CA GLU A 65 11.56 14.01 -6.29
C GLU A 65 12.50 13.97 -7.48
N THR A 66 12.46 12.85 -8.21
CA THR A 66 13.06 12.83 -9.54
C THR A 66 12.15 13.71 -10.37
N GLU A 67 12.63 14.87 -10.78
CA GLU A 67 11.88 15.75 -11.66
C GLU A 67 11.56 14.97 -12.94
N VAL A 68 10.28 14.63 -13.13
CA VAL A 68 9.81 14.02 -14.37
C VAL A 68 10.00 15.06 -15.49
N PRO A 69 10.74 14.74 -16.56
CA PRO A 69 10.93 15.66 -17.67
C PRO A 69 9.59 16.17 -18.21
N SER A 70 9.50 17.47 -18.49
CA SER A 70 8.27 18.13 -18.94
C SER A 70 7.67 17.48 -20.19
N GLU A 71 8.51 16.97 -21.07
CA GLU A 71 8.08 16.25 -22.28
C GLU A 71 7.33 14.95 -21.96
N VAL A 72 7.83 14.16 -20.99
CA VAL A 72 7.18 12.91 -20.54
C VAL A 72 5.83 13.23 -19.90
N ARG A 73 5.79 14.26 -19.03
CA ARG A 73 4.54 14.76 -18.43
C ARG A 73 3.55 15.23 -19.49
N GLY A 74 4.01 15.97 -20.49
CA GLY A 74 3.18 16.48 -21.58
C GLY A 74 2.53 15.36 -22.41
N ARG A 75 3.33 14.36 -22.80
CA ARG A 75 2.84 13.17 -23.52
C ARG A 75 1.82 12.39 -22.70
N LEU A 76 2.06 12.22 -21.40
CA LEU A 76 1.12 11.55 -20.50
C LEU A 76 -0.23 12.29 -20.45
N PHE A 77 -0.21 13.61 -20.29
CA PHE A 77 -1.43 14.41 -20.19
C PHE A 77 -2.23 14.37 -21.49
N GLN A 78 -1.56 14.37 -22.64
CA GLN A 78 -2.21 14.22 -23.94
C GLN A 78 -2.91 12.86 -24.09
N VAL A 79 -2.24 11.76 -23.71
CA VAL A 79 -2.81 10.40 -23.77
C VAL A 79 -4.03 10.28 -22.85
N LEU A 80 -3.95 10.85 -21.65
CA LEU A 80 -5.03 10.83 -20.67
C LEU A 80 -6.10 11.90 -20.94
N LYS A 81 -5.94 12.76 -21.96
CA LYS A 81 -6.83 13.89 -22.30
C LYS A 81 -7.01 14.89 -21.13
N LEU A 82 -5.92 15.15 -20.40
CA LEU A 82 -5.85 16.03 -19.24
C LEU A 82 -5.22 17.40 -19.58
N ASP A 83 -5.38 17.87 -20.82
CA ASP A 83 -4.73 19.10 -21.30
C ASP A 83 -5.12 20.34 -20.49
N ASN A 84 -6.32 20.36 -19.91
CA ASN A 84 -6.82 21.41 -19.02
C ASN A 84 -6.01 21.54 -17.71
N LEU A 85 -5.23 20.54 -17.32
CA LEU A 85 -4.37 20.55 -16.12
C LEU A 85 -2.94 21.01 -16.43
N ARG A 86 -2.62 21.33 -17.69
CA ARG A 86 -1.29 21.84 -18.10
C ARG A 86 -1.09 23.30 -17.69
N GLU A 87 -2.17 24.03 -17.41
CA GLU A 87 -2.18 25.46 -17.10
C GLU A 87 -2.00 25.74 -15.60
N LYS A 88 -0.84 25.41 -15.03
CA LYS A 88 -0.40 26.01 -13.76
C LYS A 88 1.12 25.96 -13.62
N LYS A 89 1.78 26.88 -14.32
CA LYS A 89 3.10 27.43 -13.98
C LYS A 89 3.22 28.80 -14.66
N SER A 90 2.83 29.85 -13.93
CA SER A 90 3.44 31.19 -14.08
C SER A 90 4.42 31.38 -12.94
#